data_AF-A0A423VHL8-F1
#
_entry.id   AF-A0A423VHL8-F1
#
_cell.length_a   1.000
_cell.length_b   1.000
_cell.length_c   1.000
_cell.angle_alpha   90.00
_cell.angle_beta   90.00
_cell.angle_gamma   90.00
#
_symmetry.space_group_name_H-M   'P 1'
#
loop_
_entity.id
_entity.type
_entity.pdbx_description
1 polymer ?
#
loop_
_entity_poly.entity_id
_entity_poly.type
_entity_poly.pdbx_seq_one_letter_code
_entity_poly.pdbx_strand_id
1 'polypeptide(L)'
;MKATTLTTTLLFTCALSLPNKLQTRTWSDTELGLEVHNVGFQGDGFYQAIFDDNGSAEVKFTPMSELLNTTTPVVEPPNTEISARGAGIVKRAPTCDSAHHGNWGNMDIANVRLAQNAAANDGGTGYYPKNAWGWVFYANEASFFCNYEANYLTYSIVIDFQTAVSAHCGQTTYGYDRCANDCGVRNAAIGRTWYGNNFCTSTFRGY
;
A
#
# COMPACT_ATOMS: atom_id res chain seq x y z
N MET A 1 -49.55 -3.46 -55.69
CA MET A 1 -48.16 -3.56 -55.17
C MET A 1 -48.10 -2.73 -53.90
N LYS A 2 -47.92 -3.36 -52.73
CA LYS A 2 -47.88 -2.69 -51.42
C LYS A 2 -46.44 -2.31 -51.11
N ALA A 3 -46.18 -1.03 -50.88
CA ALA A 3 -44.87 -0.52 -50.48
C ALA A 3 -44.69 -0.66 -48.98
N THR A 4 -43.62 -1.35 -48.57
CA THR A 4 -43.24 -1.56 -47.16
C THR A 4 -42.13 -0.58 -46.83
N THR A 5 -42.43 0.43 -46.02
CA THR A 5 -41.46 1.43 -45.55
C THR A 5 -40.70 0.87 -44.35
N LEU A 6 -39.39 0.69 -44.46
CA LEU A 6 -38.50 0.31 -43.36
C LEU A 6 -38.06 1.59 -42.61
N THR A 7 -38.39 1.69 -41.34
CA THR A 7 -37.94 2.78 -40.45
C THR A 7 -36.68 2.32 -39.72
N THR A 8 -35.53 2.87 -40.08
CA THR A 8 -34.23 2.56 -39.47
C THR A 8 -34.03 3.46 -38.24
N THR A 9 -34.12 2.88 -37.04
CA THR A 9 -33.86 3.59 -35.79
C THR A 9 -32.35 3.65 -35.54
N LEU A 10 -31.73 4.82 -35.69
CA LEU A 10 -30.35 5.07 -35.27
C LEU A 10 -30.30 5.18 -33.74
N LEU A 11 -29.63 4.23 -33.08
CA LEU A 11 -29.26 4.36 -31.67
C LEU A 11 -28.03 5.25 -31.56
N PHE A 12 -28.22 6.48 -31.06
CA PHE A 12 -27.13 7.33 -30.59
C PHE A 12 -26.57 6.73 -29.30
N THR A 13 -25.40 6.09 -29.36
CA THR A 13 -24.57 5.82 -28.20
C THR A 13 -23.97 7.13 -27.72
N CYS A 14 -24.57 7.76 -26.70
CA CYS A 14 -23.93 8.80 -25.93
C CYS A 14 -22.73 8.19 -25.19
N ALA A 15 -21.52 8.40 -25.70
CA ALA A 15 -20.32 8.27 -24.90
C ALA A 15 -20.36 9.35 -23.81
N LEU A 16 -20.84 8.98 -22.62
CA LEU A 16 -20.66 9.77 -21.41
C LEU A 16 -19.16 9.82 -21.11
N SER A 17 -18.49 10.84 -21.65
CA SER A 17 -17.19 11.27 -21.15
C SER A 17 -17.41 11.81 -19.73
N LEU A 18 -17.34 10.93 -18.74
CA LEU A 18 -17.23 11.33 -17.34
C LEU A 18 -15.96 12.18 -17.20
N PRO A 19 -16.05 13.42 -16.71
CA PRO A 19 -14.87 14.17 -16.34
C PRO A 19 -14.31 13.57 -15.07
N ASN A 20 -13.49 12.51 -15.18
CA ASN A 20 -12.53 12.14 -14.15
C ASN A 20 -11.42 13.20 -14.15
N LYS A 21 -11.78 14.45 -13.81
CA LYS A 21 -10.79 15.35 -13.23
C LYS A 21 -10.54 14.79 -11.85
N LEU A 22 -9.53 13.92 -11.73
CA LEU A 22 -8.86 13.65 -10.47
C LEU A 22 -8.66 15.01 -9.80
N GLN A 23 -9.47 15.31 -8.79
CA GLN A 23 -9.28 16.54 -8.04
C GLN A 23 -7.94 16.37 -7.36
N THR A 24 -6.91 17.03 -7.89
CA THR A 24 -5.60 17.09 -7.27
C THR A 24 -5.79 17.67 -5.87
N ARG A 25 -5.66 16.78 -4.88
CA ARG A 25 -5.66 17.13 -3.46
C ARG A 25 -4.22 17.12 -3.00
N THR A 26 -3.87 18.12 -2.22
CA THR A 26 -2.58 18.22 -1.57
C THR A 26 -2.75 17.96 -0.09
N TRP A 27 -1.82 17.22 0.50
CA TRP A 27 -1.69 17.07 1.94
C TRP A 27 -0.26 17.44 2.33
N SER A 28 -0.09 18.05 3.51
CA SER A 28 1.22 18.41 4.05
C SER A 28 1.37 17.86 5.47
N ASP A 29 2.44 17.10 5.68
CA ASP A 29 2.91 16.61 6.96
C ASP A 29 3.65 17.71 7.71
N THR A 30 3.16 18.11 8.87
CA THR A 30 3.86 19.10 9.70
C THR A 30 5.01 18.50 10.50
N GLU A 31 5.06 17.18 10.68
CA GLU A 31 6.08 16.48 11.48
C GLU A 31 7.41 16.36 10.71
N LEU A 32 7.33 16.04 9.42
CA LEU A 32 8.48 15.81 8.54
C LEU A 32 8.61 16.87 7.42
N GLY A 33 7.65 17.79 7.29
CA GLY A 33 7.63 18.78 6.21
C GLY A 33 7.34 18.16 4.83
N LEU A 34 6.71 16.99 4.79
CA LEU A 34 6.46 16.25 3.57
C LEU A 34 5.12 16.65 2.93
N GLU A 35 5.11 17.00 1.66
CA GLU A 35 3.92 17.36 0.90
C GLU A 35 3.60 16.27 -0.12
N VAL A 36 2.37 15.78 -0.14
CA VAL A 36 1.92 14.81 -1.15
C VAL A 36 0.81 15.42 -1.98
N HIS A 37 0.97 15.38 -3.30
CA HIS A 37 -0.04 15.75 -4.27
C HIS A 37 -0.77 14.51 -4.79
N ASN A 38 -2.03 14.69 -5.18
CA ASN A 38 -2.92 13.63 -5.67
C ASN A 38 -3.21 12.53 -4.63
N VAL A 39 -3.26 12.87 -3.34
CA VAL A 39 -3.48 11.87 -2.28
C VAL A 39 -4.85 11.20 -2.30
N GLY A 40 -5.88 11.89 -2.81
CA GLY A 40 -7.28 11.49 -2.65
C GLY A 40 -7.57 10.02 -2.99
N PHE A 41 -8.51 9.42 -2.27
CA PHE A 41 -8.90 8.02 -2.36
C PHE A 41 -9.43 7.74 -3.76
N GLN A 42 -8.67 6.95 -4.50
CA GLN A 42 -8.98 6.52 -5.87
C GLN A 42 -9.65 5.14 -5.90
N GLY A 43 -9.90 4.55 -4.72
CA GLY A 43 -10.48 3.21 -4.55
C GLY A 43 -9.52 2.21 -3.90
N ASP A 44 -9.96 0.95 -3.85
CA ASP A 44 -9.10 -0.15 -3.43
C ASP A 44 -7.96 -0.33 -4.45
N GLY A 45 -6.74 -0.51 -3.96
CA GLY A 45 -5.55 -0.57 -4.80
C GLY A 45 -4.28 -0.20 -4.04
N PHE A 46 -3.17 -0.18 -4.77
CA PHE A 46 -1.86 0.17 -4.26
C PHE A 46 -1.54 1.62 -4.58
N TYR A 47 -1.08 2.35 -3.57
CA TYR A 47 -0.66 3.73 -3.63
C TYR A 47 0.81 3.79 -3.27
N GLN A 48 1.59 4.59 -4.00
CA GLN A 48 3.02 4.78 -3.79
C GLN A 48 3.36 6.26 -3.87
N ALA A 49 4.06 6.76 -2.86
CA ALA A 49 4.63 8.11 -2.82
C ALA A 49 6.14 8.02 -2.61
N ILE A 50 6.92 8.75 -3.41
CA ILE A 50 8.36 8.90 -3.24
C ILE A 50 8.64 10.38 -3.10
N PHE A 51 9.10 10.80 -1.93
CA PHE A 51 9.37 12.21 -1.63
C PHE A 51 10.72 12.65 -2.15
N ASP A 52 10.75 13.83 -2.77
CA ASP A 52 11.97 14.50 -3.20
C ASP A 52 12.68 15.20 -2.02
N ASP A 53 13.79 15.89 -2.33
CA ASP A 53 14.59 16.61 -1.32
C ASP A 53 13.87 17.83 -0.72
N ASN A 54 12.82 18.34 -1.38
CA ASN A 54 11.95 19.39 -0.86
C ASN A 54 10.82 18.83 0.01
N GLY A 55 10.76 17.50 0.14
CA GLY A 55 9.70 16.80 0.84
C GLY A 55 8.44 16.63 0.01
N SER A 56 8.43 16.91 -1.30
CA SER A 56 7.23 16.80 -2.14
C SER A 56 7.15 15.45 -2.86
N ALA A 57 5.96 14.87 -3.01
CA ALA A 57 5.71 13.63 -3.74
C ALA A 57 4.41 13.69 -4.56
N GLU A 58 4.39 12.98 -5.68
CA GLU A 58 3.15 12.61 -6.38
C GLU A 58 2.79 11.15 -6.03
N VAL A 59 1.51 10.89 -5.76
CA VAL A 59 1.03 9.52 -5.55
C VAL A 59 0.75 8.82 -6.87
N LYS A 60 1.41 7.67 -7.05
CA LYS A 60 1.05 6.69 -8.08
C LYS A 60 0.00 5.75 -7.53
N PHE A 61 -1.05 5.50 -8.29
CA PHE A 61 -2.13 4.58 -7.92
C PHE A 61 -2.24 3.44 -8.95
N THR A 62 -2.38 2.22 -8.46
CA THR A 62 -2.70 1.02 -9.25
C THR A 62 -3.96 0.38 -8.66
N PRO A 63 -5.08 0.33 -9.41
CA PRO A 63 -6.34 -0.18 -8.87
C PRO A 63 -6.28 -1.67 -8.57
N MET A 64 -7.05 -2.10 -7.57
CA MET A 64 -7.08 -3.50 -7.12
C MET A 64 -7.40 -4.46 -8.27
N SER A 65 -8.27 -4.10 -9.21
CA SER A 65 -8.58 -4.92 -10.38
C SER A 65 -7.36 -5.25 -11.23
N GLU A 66 -6.38 -4.35 -11.31
CA GLU A 66 -5.12 -4.61 -12.01
C GLU A 66 -4.21 -5.52 -11.17
N LEU A 67 -4.16 -5.29 -9.85
CA LEU A 67 -3.38 -6.11 -8.92
C LEU A 67 -3.86 -7.57 -8.82
N LEU A 68 -5.17 -7.81 -8.99
CA LEU A 68 -5.75 -9.15 -8.99
C LEU A 68 -5.49 -9.90 -10.31
N ASN A 69 -5.28 -9.18 -11.42
CA ASN A 69 -5.07 -9.75 -12.75
C ASN A 69 -3.61 -10.11 -13.04
N THR A 70 -2.67 -9.64 -12.23
CA THR A 70 -1.26 -10.02 -12.30
C THR A 70 -1.11 -11.49 -11.89
N THR A 71 -1.26 -12.38 -12.87
CA THR A 71 -1.01 -13.83 -12.79
C THR A 71 0.48 -14.15 -12.87
N THR A 72 1.35 -13.15 -12.79
CA THR A 72 2.80 -13.37 -12.73
C THR A 72 3.09 -14.27 -11.55
N PRO A 73 3.65 -15.48 -11.78
CA PRO A 73 4.09 -16.31 -10.68
C PRO A 73 5.05 -15.46 -9.86
N VAL A 74 4.78 -15.38 -8.54
CA VAL A 74 5.76 -14.85 -7.60
C VAL A 74 7.00 -15.71 -7.85
N VAL A 75 8.01 -15.12 -8.50
CA VAL A 75 9.32 -15.74 -8.53
C VAL A 75 9.72 -15.72 -7.07
N GLU A 76 9.62 -16.86 -6.39
CA GLU A 76 10.20 -17.02 -5.07
C GLU A 76 11.64 -16.53 -5.21
N PRO A 77 12.02 -15.43 -4.55
CA PRO A 77 13.39 -14.99 -4.59
C PRO A 77 14.25 -16.16 -4.12
N PRO A 78 15.44 -16.38 -4.72
CA PRO A 78 16.30 -17.49 -4.34
C PRO A 78 16.44 -17.54 -2.82
N ASN A 79 16.28 -18.75 -2.28
CA ASN A 79 16.00 -19.14 -0.90
C ASN A 79 17.05 -18.72 0.15
N THR A 80 17.83 -17.67 -0.09
CA THR A 80 18.39 -16.84 0.97
C THR A 80 17.26 -15.99 1.56
N GLU A 81 16.29 -16.64 2.20
CA GLU A 81 15.32 -15.98 3.07
C GLU A 81 16.10 -15.33 4.22
N ILE A 82 16.52 -14.09 4.02
CA ILE A 82 16.91 -13.26 5.15
C ILE A 82 15.60 -12.95 5.85
N SER A 83 15.21 -13.82 6.79
CA SER A 83 14.22 -13.41 7.78
C SER A 83 14.82 -12.23 8.51
N ALA A 84 14.10 -11.10 8.48
CA ALA A 84 14.38 -9.93 9.29
C ALA A 84 14.58 -10.28 10.79
N ARG A 85 14.12 -11.47 11.20
CA ARG A 85 14.06 -11.96 12.58
C ARG A 85 14.88 -13.22 12.83
N GLY A 86 15.70 -13.68 11.88
CA GLY A 86 16.49 -14.92 11.96
C GLY A 86 17.71 -14.90 12.91
N ALA A 87 18.04 -13.77 13.54
CA ALA A 87 19.16 -13.66 14.48
C ALA A 87 18.68 -13.21 15.87
N GLY A 88 19.11 -13.94 16.90
CA GLY A 88 18.56 -13.89 18.26
C GLY A 88 18.62 -12.54 18.99
N ILE A 89 17.76 -12.50 20.03
CA ILE A 89 17.54 -11.47 21.07
C ILE A 89 16.74 -10.24 20.61
N VAL A 90 15.42 -10.27 20.85
CA VAL A 90 14.48 -9.18 20.51
C VAL A 90 14.00 -8.45 21.78
N LYS A 91 14.35 -7.17 21.93
CA LYS A 91 13.76 -6.21 22.91
C LYS A 91 12.71 -5.27 22.25
N ARG A 92 12.10 -5.68 21.13
CA ARG A 92 11.20 -4.83 20.34
C ARG A 92 9.87 -5.53 20.15
N ALA A 93 8.85 -4.89 20.68
CA ALA A 93 7.47 -5.30 20.52
C ALA A 93 6.81 -4.37 19.48
N PRO A 94 6.03 -4.92 18.54
CA PRO A 94 5.15 -4.11 17.70
C PRO A 94 4.30 -3.15 18.52
N THR A 95 3.95 -2.02 17.94
CA THR A 95 3.00 -1.07 18.53
C THR A 95 1.60 -1.45 18.10
N CYS A 96 0.70 -1.63 19.07
CA CYS A 96 -0.67 -2.04 18.82
C CYS A 96 -1.63 -0.87 18.98
N ASP A 97 -2.67 -0.84 18.16
CA ASP A 97 -3.88 -0.06 18.42
C ASP A 97 -4.97 -1.02 18.90
N SER A 98 -4.96 -1.32 20.19
CA SER A 98 -5.84 -2.31 20.81
C SER A 98 -7.31 -1.89 20.90
N ALA A 99 -7.63 -0.62 20.58
CA ALA A 99 -9.00 -0.12 20.60
C ALA A 99 -9.75 -0.39 19.29
N HIS A 100 -9.02 -0.78 18.24
CA HIS A 100 -9.55 -0.90 16.89
C HIS A 100 -9.19 -2.26 16.28
N HIS A 101 -10.16 -2.84 15.59
CA HIS A 101 -10.02 -4.15 14.94
C HIS A 101 -10.61 -4.11 13.54
N GLY A 102 -10.02 -4.90 12.65
CA GLY A 102 -10.44 -5.04 11.27
C GLY A 102 -10.99 -6.43 10.94
N ASN A 103 -11.44 -6.59 9.71
CA ASN A 103 -11.78 -7.89 9.16
C ASN A 103 -10.51 -8.63 8.75
N TRP A 104 -10.24 -9.77 9.38
CA TRP A 104 -9.02 -10.54 9.13
C TRP A 104 -8.81 -10.91 7.65
N GLY A 105 -9.87 -11.32 6.93
CA GLY A 105 -9.76 -11.70 5.52
C GLY A 105 -9.40 -10.51 4.63
N ASN A 106 -10.00 -9.35 4.87
CA ASN A 106 -9.68 -8.12 4.14
C ASN A 106 -8.26 -7.63 4.45
N MET A 107 -7.84 -7.70 5.72
CA MET A 107 -6.49 -7.34 6.14
C MET A 107 -5.44 -8.27 5.52
N ASP A 108 -5.71 -9.58 5.46
CA ASP A 108 -4.82 -10.55 4.83
C ASP A 108 -4.62 -10.25 3.35
N ILE A 109 -5.71 -9.95 2.62
CA ILE A 109 -5.65 -9.51 1.23
C ILE A 109 -4.81 -8.24 1.09
N ALA A 110 -5.04 -7.22 1.91
CA ALA A 110 -4.26 -5.98 1.87
C ALA A 110 -2.76 -6.24 2.15
N ASN A 111 -2.44 -7.07 3.14
CA ASN A 111 -1.06 -7.42 3.51
C ASN A 111 -0.34 -8.18 2.39
N VAL A 112 -0.98 -9.20 1.82
CA VAL A 112 -0.43 -9.98 0.71
C VAL A 112 -0.19 -9.10 -0.51
N ARG A 113 -1.16 -8.22 -0.83
CA ARG A 113 -1.02 -7.29 -1.96
C ARG A 113 0.07 -6.26 -1.72
N LEU A 114 0.21 -5.75 -0.49
CA LEU A 114 1.33 -4.86 -0.16
C LEU A 114 2.67 -5.57 -0.38
N ALA A 115 2.81 -6.80 0.14
CA ALA A 115 4.04 -7.59 0.03
C ALA A 115 4.40 -7.91 -1.43
N GLN A 116 3.40 -8.27 -2.25
CA GLN A 116 3.60 -8.52 -3.68
C GLN A 116 4.03 -7.27 -4.45
N ASN A 117 3.36 -6.14 -4.23
CA ASN A 117 3.70 -4.89 -4.89
C ASN A 117 5.07 -4.37 -4.44
N ALA A 118 5.38 -4.52 -3.14
CA ALA A 118 6.69 -4.19 -2.61
C ALA A 118 7.78 -5.00 -3.31
N ALA A 119 7.64 -6.32 -3.37
CA ALA A 119 8.61 -7.20 -4.01
C ALA A 119 8.75 -6.95 -5.51
N ALA A 120 7.65 -6.62 -6.21
CA ALA A 120 7.64 -6.38 -7.65
C ALA A 120 8.26 -5.04 -8.07
N ASN A 121 8.51 -4.12 -7.12
CA ASN A 121 9.06 -2.81 -7.43
C ASN A 121 10.47 -2.91 -8.03
N ASP A 122 10.82 -1.93 -8.86
CA ASP A 122 12.14 -1.83 -9.51
C ASP A 122 12.54 -3.12 -10.25
N GLY A 123 11.62 -3.65 -11.06
CA GLY A 123 11.87 -4.86 -11.85
C GLY A 123 11.96 -6.15 -11.03
N GLY A 124 11.40 -6.18 -9.82
CA GLY A 124 11.39 -7.34 -8.93
C GLY A 124 12.52 -7.36 -7.89
N THR A 125 13.31 -6.29 -7.78
CA THR A 125 14.33 -6.18 -6.72
C THR A 125 13.71 -5.83 -5.37
N GLY A 126 12.52 -5.22 -5.38
CA GLY A 126 11.87 -4.64 -4.21
C GLY A 126 12.61 -3.42 -3.66
N TYR A 127 13.49 -2.80 -4.45
CA TYR A 127 14.22 -1.61 -4.02
C TYR A 127 13.29 -0.41 -3.87
N TYR A 128 13.38 0.30 -2.76
CA TYR A 128 12.71 1.56 -2.53
C TYR A 128 13.72 2.58 -1.96
N PRO A 129 13.77 3.79 -2.52
CA PRO A 129 14.64 4.84 -1.97
C PRO A 129 14.18 5.28 -0.59
N LYS A 130 15.02 6.09 0.07
CA LYS A 130 14.64 6.83 1.28
C LYS A 130 13.37 7.65 1.01
N ASN A 131 12.50 7.75 2.01
CA ASN A 131 11.22 8.46 1.92
C ASN A 131 10.32 7.90 0.81
N ALA A 132 10.31 6.58 0.62
CA ALA A 132 9.29 5.92 -0.19
C ALA A 132 8.25 5.29 0.74
N TRP A 133 7.00 5.71 0.58
CA TRP A 133 5.86 5.14 1.32
C TRP A 133 4.94 4.43 0.35
N GLY A 134 4.36 3.34 0.80
CA GLY A 134 3.40 2.59 0.01
C GLY A 134 2.31 2.02 0.89
N TRP A 135 1.08 2.00 0.37
CA TRP A 135 -0.05 1.44 1.08
C TRP A 135 -1.05 0.80 0.13
N VAL A 136 -1.72 -0.24 0.61
CA VAL A 136 -2.84 -0.88 -0.08
C VAL A 136 -4.10 -0.63 0.71
N PHE A 137 -5.15 -0.15 0.05
CA PHE A 137 -6.51 -0.26 0.58
C PHE A 137 -7.25 -1.45 0.00
N TYR A 138 -7.99 -2.13 0.86
CA TYR A 138 -8.97 -3.13 0.46
C TYR A 138 -10.14 -3.14 1.45
N ALA A 139 -11.34 -2.79 0.99
CA ALA A 139 -12.57 -2.87 1.79
C ALA A 139 -12.45 -2.24 3.20
N ASN A 140 -11.98 -0.99 3.26
CA ASN A 140 -11.69 -0.18 4.46
C ASN A 140 -10.47 -0.60 5.30
N GLU A 141 -9.80 -1.70 4.96
CA GLU A 141 -8.54 -2.09 5.57
C GLU A 141 -7.37 -1.45 4.82
N ALA A 142 -6.31 -1.13 5.55
CA ALA A 142 -5.10 -0.55 5.00
C ALA A 142 -3.88 -1.35 5.46
N SER A 143 -2.99 -1.70 4.53
CA SER A 143 -1.66 -2.24 4.83
C SER A 143 -0.62 -1.27 4.30
N PHE A 144 0.44 -0.97 5.04
CA PHE A 144 1.40 0.07 4.65
C PHE A 144 2.84 -0.28 4.99
N PHE A 145 3.76 0.36 4.28
CA PHE A 145 5.16 0.50 4.65
C PHE A 145 5.62 1.96 4.57
N CYS A 146 6.59 2.31 5.41
CA CYS A 146 7.16 3.65 5.50
C CYS A 146 8.68 3.52 5.58
N ASN A 147 9.38 3.86 4.49
CA ASN A 147 10.84 3.88 4.48
C ASN A 147 11.37 5.25 4.90
N TYR A 148 12.18 5.26 5.97
CA TYR A 148 12.93 6.45 6.41
C TYR A 148 14.40 6.40 5.95
N GLU A 149 14.85 5.24 5.45
CA GLU A 149 16.08 5.03 4.68
C GLU A 149 15.81 4.15 3.45
N ALA A 150 16.78 4.04 2.54
CA ALA A 150 16.65 3.17 1.37
C ALA A 150 16.66 1.69 1.79
N ASN A 151 15.73 0.89 1.24
CA ASN A 151 15.50 -0.49 1.62
C ASN A 151 15.16 -1.38 0.43
N TYR A 152 15.43 -2.68 0.59
CA TYR A 152 14.89 -3.72 -0.28
C TYR A 152 13.76 -4.43 0.47
N LEU A 153 12.53 -4.22 0.03
CA LEU A 153 11.33 -4.80 0.63
C LEU A 153 10.91 -6.03 -0.15
N THR A 154 11.46 -7.18 0.22
CA THR A 154 11.02 -8.47 -0.33
C THR A 154 9.65 -8.84 0.22
N TYR A 155 8.98 -9.79 -0.45
CA TYR A 155 7.71 -10.34 0.03
C TYR A 155 7.83 -10.87 1.46
N SER A 156 8.88 -11.65 1.73
CA SER A 156 9.14 -12.23 3.05
C SER A 156 9.36 -11.18 4.14
N ILE A 157 10.09 -10.10 3.85
CA ILE A 157 10.30 -9.00 4.81
C ILE A 157 8.97 -8.37 5.19
N VAL A 158 8.13 -8.05 4.20
CA VAL A 158 6.84 -7.40 4.48
C VAL A 158 5.93 -8.34 5.28
N ILE A 159 5.86 -9.62 4.92
CA ILE A 159 5.06 -10.62 5.65
C ILE A 159 5.60 -10.84 7.07
N ASP A 160 6.91 -10.93 7.28
CA ASP A 160 7.53 -11.12 8.60
C ASP A 160 7.12 -10.01 9.58
N PHE A 161 7.08 -8.76 9.12
CA PHE A 161 6.61 -7.64 9.94
C PHE A 161 5.11 -7.76 10.26
N GLN A 162 4.27 -8.12 9.29
CA GLN A 162 2.83 -8.31 9.50
C GLN A 162 2.53 -9.50 10.43
N THR A 163 3.30 -10.58 10.33
CA THR A 163 3.23 -11.73 11.23
C THR A 163 3.65 -11.34 12.64
N ALA A 164 4.69 -10.51 12.80
CA ALA A 164 5.07 -10.01 14.11
C ALA A 164 3.98 -9.15 14.76
N VAL A 165 3.36 -8.23 14.00
CA VAL A 165 2.19 -7.47 14.46
C VAL A 165 1.07 -8.41 14.86
N SER A 166 0.77 -9.43 14.06
CA SER A 166 -0.29 -10.40 14.36
C SER A 166 -0.01 -11.22 15.63
N ALA A 167 1.24 -11.65 15.81
CA ALA A 167 1.66 -12.44 16.97
C ALA A 167 1.64 -11.63 18.26
N HIS A 168 1.95 -10.33 18.19
CA HIS A 168 2.00 -9.45 19.36
C HIS A 168 0.65 -8.79 19.68
N CYS A 169 -0.02 -8.23 18.68
CA CYS A 169 -1.24 -7.43 18.83
C CYS A 169 -2.53 -8.26 18.67
N GLY A 170 -2.44 -9.44 18.06
CA GLY A 170 -3.59 -10.26 17.64
C GLY A 170 -3.91 -10.09 16.15
N GLN A 171 -4.50 -11.11 15.53
CA GLN A 171 -4.69 -11.20 14.07
C GLN A 171 -5.56 -10.09 13.47
N THR A 172 -6.58 -9.64 14.20
CA THR A 172 -7.53 -8.60 13.76
C THR A 172 -7.17 -7.21 14.27
N THR A 173 -6.17 -7.09 15.13
CA THR A 173 -5.79 -5.83 15.75
C THR A 173 -4.86 -5.04 14.82
N TYR A 174 -5.10 -3.75 14.72
CA TYR A 174 -4.23 -2.83 13.99
C TYR A 174 -2.93 -2.54 14.76
N GLY A 175 -1.95 -2.06 14.03
CA GLY A 175 -0.64 -1.80 14.59
C GLY A 175 0.45 -1.84 13.54
N TYR A 176 1.67 -1.60 13.98
CA TYR A 176 2.84 -1.64 13.14
C TYR A 176 4.04 -2.15 13.91
N ASP A 177 4.98 -2.68 13.17
CA ASP A 177 6.31 -2.96 13.66
C ASP A 177 7.29 -1.98 13.01
N ARG A 178 8.20 -1.44 13.81
CA ARG A 178 9.19 -0.44 13.36
C ARG A 178 10.60 -0.90 13.69
N CYS A 179 11.42 -0.91 12.65
CA CYS A 179 12.82 -1.21 12.75
C CYS A 179 13.63 0.07 12.61
N ALA A 180 14.05 0.68 13.72
CA ALA A 180 14.83 1.92 13.69
C ALA A 180 16.32 1.72 13.33
N ASN A 181 16.83 0.49 13.45
CA ASN A 181 18.21 0.11 13.08
C ASN A 181 18.16 -0.96 11.98
N ASP A 182 19.23 -1.73 11.79
CA ASP A 182 19.23 -2.88 10.88
C ASP A 182 18.56 -4.11 11.52
N CYS A 183 17.44 -4.55 10.93
CA CYS A 183 16.83 -5.86 11.18
C CYS A 183 16.39 -6.50 9.86
N GLY A 184 17.26 -6.49 8.85
CA GLY A 184 16.92 -6.88 7.48
C GLY A 184 16.30 -5.74 6.66
N VAL A 185 15.88 -4.67 7.33
CA VAL A 185 15.60 -3.34 6.78
C VAL A 185 16.25 -2.29 7.68
N ARG A 186 16.55 -1.12 7.12
CA ARG A 186 17.11 0.06 7.80
C ARG A 186 16.03 1.12 7.97
N ASN A 187 15.71 1.46 9.21
CA ASN A 187 14.76 2.53 9.54
C ASN A 187 13.48 2.49 8.69
N ALA A 188 12.68 1.44 8.89
CA ALA A 188 11.40 1.26 8.20
C ALA A 188 10.30 0.84 9.19
N ALA A 189 9.06 1.19 8.89
CA ALA A 189 7.89 0.71 9.59
C ALA A 189 6.95 0.00 8.61
N ILE A 190 6.38 -1.13 9.03
CA ILE A 190 5.40 -1.89 8.24
C ILE A 190 4.26 -2.26 9.17
N GLY A 191 3.03 -2.06 8.72
CA GLY A 191 1.87 -2.29 9.57
C GLY A 191 0.56 -2.29 8.81
N ARG A 192 -0.50 -2.19 9.60
CA ARG A 192 -1.88 -2.24 9.11
C ARG A 192 -2.77 -1.38 9.98
N THR A 193 -3.76 -0.77 9.35
CA THR A 193 -4.70 0.17 9.93
C THR A 193 -6.00 0.16 9.11
N TRP A 194 -6.87 1.14 9.31
CA TRP A 194 -8.10 1.31 8.53
C TRP A 194 -8.07 2.60 7.70
N TYR A 195 -8.95 2.65 6.71
CA TYR A 195 -9.16 3.84 5.90
C TYR A 195 -9.53 5.07 6.76
N GLY A 196 -8.81 6.17 6.56
CA GLY A 196 -9.00 7.42 7.30
C GLY A 196 -8.21 7.55 8.61
N ASN A 197 -7.51 6.50 9.04
CA ASN A 197 -6.52 6.59 10.12
C ASN A 197 -5.18 7.12 9.63
N ASN A 198 -4.33 7.57 10.55
CA ASN A 198 -2.98 7.98 10.24
C ASN A 198 -1.96 6.81 10.29
N PHE A 199 -0.94 6.89 9.44
CA PHE A 199 0.19 5.95 9.38
C PHE A 199 1.43 6.66 8.82
N CYS A 200 2.62 6.08 8.96
CA CYS A 200 3.94 6.70 8.67
C CYS A 200 4.31 7.94 9.51
N THR A 201 3.35 8.78 9.85
CA THR A 201 3.48 9.92 10.77
C THR A 201 2.23 10.06 11.62
N SER A 202 2.26 10.99 12.57
CA SER A 202 1.08 11.35 13.36
C SER A 202 -0.03 12.03 12.56
N THR A 203 0.28 12.58 11.37
CA THR A 203 -0.66 13.39 10.60
C THR A 203 -1.01 12.83 9.21
N PHE A 204 -0.22 11.91 8.67
CA PHE A 204 -0.47 11.34 7.35
C PHE A 204 -1.58 10.32 7.38
N ARG A 205 -2.64 10.58 6.62
CA ARG A 205 -3.75 9.67 6.39
C ARG A 205 -3.84 9.52 4.87
N GLY A 206 -3.57 8.34 4.33
CA GLY A 206 -3.50 8.13 2.88
C GLY A 206 -4.86 8.17 2.15
N TYR A 207 -5.78 9.05 2.53
CA TYR A 207 -7.14 9.18 1.99
C TYR A 207 -7.23 9.95 0.68
#